data_AF-A0A7C2SGF5-F1
#
_entry.id   AF-A0A7C2SGF5-F1
#
_cell.length_a   1.000
_cell.length_b   1.000
_cell.length_c   1.000
_cell.angle_alpha   90.00
_cell.angle_beta   90.00
_cell.angle_gamma   90.00
#
_symmetry.space_group_name_H-M   'P 1'
#
loop_
_entity.id
_entity.type
_entity.pdbx_description
1 polymer ?
#
loop_
_entity_poly.entity_id
_entity_poly.type
_entity_poly.pdbx_seq_one_letter_code
_entity_poly.pdbx_strand_id
1 'polypeptide(L)'
;MAPYVLWQRGWLGIWVPVKSNAGFELYLGNAPEAGGILTERVLAKYHPSQSASEFRKYRDLGEVRYVRSKLREMLANFSTAKFLGNTMRRMLSFYFLYDTKSWDRPGARLWAKRVLWFVPGCLLLVGAVVGFLRKTPAWWLVVAFSLAYSAPFLIAGVMDRYRYPLAPAICVLAAGLFPQIGKGVDGRSGAKS
;
A
#
# COMPACT_ATOMS: atom_id res chain seq x y z
N MET A 1 0.84 -23.59 0.94
CA MET A 1 1.78 -22.84 0.07
C MET A 1 2.65 -23.76 -0.78
N ALA A 2 3.26 -24.83 -0.24
CA ALA A 2 4.17 -25.72 -1.01
C ALA A 2 3.58 -26.34 -2.31
N PRO A 3 2.34 -26.86 -2.36
CA PRO A 3 1.79 -27.45 -3.59
C PRO A 3 1.63 -26.44 -4.74
N TYR A 4 1.23 -25.22 -4.41
CA TYR A 4 1.05 -24.12 -5.37
C TYR A 4 2.38 -23.65 -5.97
N VAL A 5 3.43 -23.55 -5.15
CA VAL A 5 4.77 -23.16 -5.61
C VAL A 5 5.38 -24.23 -6.51
N LEU A 6 5.17 -25.51 -6.20
CA LEU A 6 5.62 -26.62 -7.04
C LEU A 6 4.89 -26.66 -8.39
N TRP A 7 3.57 -26.44 -8.40
CA TRP A 7 2.78 -26.35 -9.63
C TRP A 7 3.23 -25.16 -10.51
N GLN A 8 3.40 -23.97 -9.92
CA GLN A 8 3.93 -22.81 -10.63
C GLN A 8 5.33 -23.05 -11.18
N ARG A 9 6.21 -23.74 -10.44
CA ARG A 9 7.54 -24.09 -10.93
C ARG A 9 7.47 -24.97 -12.17
N GLY A 10 6.55 -25.94 -12.20
CA GLY A 10 6.33 -26.79 -13.37
C GLY A 10 5.89 -26.00 -14.61
N TRP A 11 5.07 -24.96 -14.42
CA TRP A 11 4.53 -24.13 -15.50
C TRP A 11 5.48 -23.02 -15.97
N LEU A 12 6.14 -22.33 -15.03
CA LEU A 12 6.99 -21.15 -15.31
C LEU A 12 8.48 -21.49 -15.40
N GLY A 13 8.90 -22.68 -14.98
CA GLY A 13 10.30 -23.11 -14.95
C GLY A 13 11.17 -22.38 -13.93
N ILE A 14 10.57 -21.58 -13.04
CA ILE A 14 11.27 -20.79 -12.01
C ILE A 14 10.58 -20.91 -10.65
N TRP A 15 11.35 -20.71 -9.58
CA TRP A 15 10.81 -20.66 -8.22
C TRP A 15 10.14 -19.30 -7.96
N VAL A 16 8.82 -19.34 -7.73
CA VAL A 16 8.00 -18.15 -7.45
C VAL A 16 7.33 -18.32 -6.09
N PRO A 17 7.95 -17.88 -5.00
CA PRO A 17 7.42 -18.11 -3.65
C PRO A 17 6.17 -17.25 -3.34
N VAL A 18 6.02 -16.09 -3.99
CA VAL A 18 4.92 -15.14 -3.74
C VAL A 18 4.26 -14.70 -5.04
N LYS A 19 4.99 -13.98 -5.89
CA LYS A 19 4.46 -13.46 -7.16
C LYS A 19 5.56 -13.31 -8.20
N SER A 20 5.33 -13.81 -9.40
CA SER A 20 6.26 -13.81 -10.54
C SER A 20 6.46 -12.41 -11.13
N ASN A 21 5.50 -11.50 -10.90
CA ASN A 21 5.45 -10.18 -11.51
C ASN A 21 6.11 -9.07 -10.66
N ALA A 22 6.79 -9.39 -9.54
CA ALA A 22 7.33 -8.38 -8.63
C ALA A 22 8.26 -7.36 -9.34
N GLY A 23 9.11 -7.84 -10.25
CA GLY A 23 9.98 -6.98 -11.05
C GLY A 23 9.21 -6.08 -12.03
N PHE A 24 8.05 -6.53 -12.50
CA PHE A 24 7.17 -5.75 -13.36
C PHE A 24 6.40 -4.69 -12.56
N GLU A 25 5.96 -4.98 -11.34
CA GLU A 25 5.34 -3.99 -10.45
C GLU A 25 6.33 -2.87 -10.11
N LEU A 26 7.59 -3.23 -9.83
CA LEU A 26 8.67 -2.27 -9.61
C LEU A 26 8.95 -1.39 -10.83
N TYR A 27 8.92 -1.96 -12.05
CA TYR A 27 8.98 -1.18 -13.29
C TYR A 27 7.78 -0.23 -13.40
N LEU A 28 6.56 -0.71 -13.20
CA LEU A 28 5.35 0.09 -13.36
C LEU A 28 5.33 1.31 -12.44
N GLY A 29 5.68 1.19 -11.16
CA GLY A 29 5.69 2.34 -10.26
C GLY A 29 6.86 3.30 -10.44
N ASN A 30 7.86 2.94 -11.26
CA ASN A 30 9.02 3.77 -11.57
C ASN A 30 9.17 4.11 -13.06
N ALA A 31 8.17 3.76 -13.87
CA ALA A 31 8.13 4.15 -15.28
C ALA A 31 8.11 5.69 -15.40
N PRO A 32 8.60 6.27 -16.52
CA PRO A 32 8.75 7.72 -16.68
C PRO A 32 7.49 8.54 -16.37
N GLU A 33 6.30 7.97 -16.61
CA GLU A 33 5.01 8.63 -16.44
C GLU A 33 4.26 8.20 -15.18
N ALA A 34 4.79 7.23 -14.44
CA ALA A 34 4.14 6.71 -13.24
C ALA A 34 4.13 7.73 -12.11
N GLY A 35 5.19 8.54 -12.01
CA GLY A 35 5.35 9.50 -10.93
C GLY A 35 5.07 8.87 -9.55
N GLY A 36 5.39 7.59 -9.36
CA GLY A 36 5.15 6.82 -8.14
C GLY A 36 3.78 6.15 -8.00
N ILE A 37 2.71 6.62 -8.65
CA ILE A 37 1.33 6.16 -8.41
C ILE A 37 0.82 5.37 -9.63
N LEU A 38 0.22 4.21 -9.41
CA LEU A 38 -0.38 3.39 -10.47
C LEU A 38 -1.74 3.95 -10.87
N THR A 39 -1.73 5.06 -11.61
CA THR A 39 -2.94 5.67 -12.17
C THR A 39 -3.45 4.90 -13.39
N GLU A 40 -4.70 5.12 -13.76
CA GLU A 40 -5.30 4.47 -14.95
C GLU A 40 -4.51 4.75 -16.22
N ARG A 41 -3.96 5.95 -16.36
CA ARG A 41 -3.14 6.32 -17.52
C ARG A 41 -1.88 5.47 -17.62
N VAL A 42 -1.23 5.20 -16.49
CA VAL A 42 -0.02 4.38 -16.40
C VAL A 42 -0.34 2.94 -16.72
N LEU A 43 -1.43 2.42 -16.15
CA LEU A 43 -1.88 1.07 -16.43
C LEU A 43 -2.29 0.91 -17.91
N ALA A 44 -3.01 1.87 -18.48
CA ALA A 44 -3.43 1.86 -19.88
C ALA A 44 -2.26 1.79 -20.86
N LYS A 45 -1.12 2.38 -20.50
CA LYS A 45 0.07 2.41 -21.37
C LYS A 45 0.99 1.22 -21.16
N TYR A 46 1.27 0.87 -19.91
CA TYR A 46 2.35 -0.05 -19.55
C TYR A 46 1.87 -1.42 -19.08
N HIS A 47 0.58 -1.59 -18.77
CA HIS A 47 0.04 -2.87 -18.30
C HIS A 47 -0.47 -3.73 -19.48
N PRO A 48 0.00 -4.99 -19.63
CA PRO A 48 -0.44 -5.87 -20.73
C PRO A 48 -1.95 -6.09 -20.81
N SER A 49 -2.67 -6.01 -19.68
CA SER A 49 -4.13 -6.17 -19.69
C SER A 49 -4.89 -4.96 -20.25
N GLN A 50 -4.23 -3.81 -20.44
CA GLN A 50 -4.86 -2.57 -20.92
C GLN A 50 -4.16 -1.99 -22.16
N SER A 51 -2.94 -2.40 -22.43
CA SER A 51 -2.15 -1.99 -23.59
C SER A 51 -2.00 -3.14 -24.58
N ALA A 52 -2.60 -3.00 -25.78
CA ALA A 52 -2.52 -4.03 -26.82
C ALA A 52 -1.08 -4.28 -27.31
N SER A 53 -0.21 -3.26 -27.27
CA SER A 53 1.20 -3.41 -27.65
C SER A 53 2.00 -4.20 -26.62
N GLU A 54 1.80 -3.92 -25.33
CA GLU A 54 2.44 -4.69 -24.25
C GLU A 54 1.84 -6.10 -24.15
N PHE A 55 0.56 -6.28 -24.46
CA PHE A 55 -0.07 -7.60 -24.54
C PHE A 55 0.58 -8.49 -25.61
N ARG A 56 0.85 -7.96 -26.80
CA ARG A 56 1.55 -8.72 -27.86
C ARG A 56 2.93 -9.17 -27.39
N LYS A 57 3.72 -8.25 -26.83
CA LYS A 57 5.05 -8.57 -26.26
C LYS A 57 4.95 -9.63 -25.16
N TYR A 58 3.97 -9.51 -24.27
CA TYR A 58 3.73 -10.48 -23.19
C TYR A 58 3.42 -11.87 -23.73
N ARG A 59 2.53 -11.95 -24.73
CA ARG A 59 2.14 -13.19 -25.39
C ARG A 59 3.32 -13.85 -26.12
N ASP A 60 4.11 -13.06 -26.85
CA ASP A 60 5.18 -13.57 -27.71
C ASP A 60 6.42 -13.99 -26.88
N LEU A 61 6.73 -13.28 -25.79
CA LEU A 61 7.88 -13.59 -24.92
C LEU A 61 7.56 -14.61 -23.81
N GLY A 62 6.29 -14.70 -23.41
CA GLY A 62 5.88 -15.36 -22.18
C GLY A 62 6.19 -14.53 -20.93
N GLU A 63 5.48 -14.83 -19.85
CA GLU A 63 5.47 -14.05 -18.60
C GLU A 63 6.87 -13.79 -18.04
N VAL A 64 7.68 -14.85 -17.86
CA VAL A 64 8.98 -14.75 -17.19
C VAL A 64 9.95 -13.87 -17.98
N ARG A 65 10.03 -14.04 -19.30
CA ARG A 65 10.95 -13.27 -20.14
C ARG A 65 10.49 -11.82 -20.25
N TYR A 66 9.17 -11.58 -20.32
CA TYR A 66 8.60 -10.25 -20.29
C TYR A 66 8.88 -9.51 -18.98
N VAL A 67 8.63 -10.14 -17.82
CA VAL A 67 8.92 -9.49 -16.51
C VAL A 67 10.41 -9.17 -16.38
N ARG A 68 11.30 -10.07 -16.80
CA ARG A 68 12.74 -9.83 -16.79
C ARG A 68 13.19 -8.73 -17.75
N SER A 69 12.55 -8.58 -18.92
CA SER A 69 12.88 -7.49 -19.83
C SER A 69 12.50 -6.13 -19.23
N LYS A 70 11.33 -6.03 -18.60
CA LYS A 70 10.88 -4.81 -17.90
C LYS A 70 11.71 -4.45 -16.69
N LEU A 71 12.13 -5.44 -15.90
CA LEU A 71 13.07 -5.18 -14.80
C LEU A 71 14.41 -4.64 -15.30
N ARG A 72 14.95 -5.20 -16.39
CA ARG A 72 16.19 -4.69 -17.02
C ARG A 72 16.02 -3.26 -17.53
N GLU A 73 14.87 -2.95 -18.15
CA GLU A 73 14.53 -1.59 -18.60
C GLU A 73 14.48 -0.60 -17.43
N MET A 74 13.91 -0.99 -16.29
CA MET A 74 13.89 -0.20 -15.06
C MET A 74 15.30 0.07 -14.53
N LEU A 75 16.10 -0.99 -14.40
CA LEU A 75 17.46 -0.90 -13.85
C LEU A 75 18.39 -0.08 -14.75
N ALA A 76 18.25 -0.18 -16.07
CA ALA A 76 19.03 0.61 -17.03
C ALA A 76 18.75 2.12 -16.91
N ASN A 77 17.55 2.50 -16.48
CA ASN A 77 17.14 3.89 -16.30
C ASN A 77 17.05 4.29 -14.82
N PHE A 78 17.67 3.52 -13.92
CA PHE A 78 17.53 3.72 -12.48
C PHE A 78 18.19 5.01 -12.03
N SER A 79 17.48 5.76 -11.19
CA SER A 79 18.01 6.94 -10.52
C SER A 79 17.51 6.93 -9.09
N THR A 80 18.45 6.92 -8.13
CA THR A 80 18.16 6.92 -6.69
C THR A 80 17.28 8.10 -6.30
N ALA A 81 17.55 9.29 -6.84
CA ALA A 81 16.77 10.49 -6.56
C ALA A 81 15.31 10.37 -7.04
N LYS A 82 15.10 9.89 -8.27
CA LYS A 82 13.75 9.65 -8.80
C LYS A 82 13.03 8.57 -8.01
N PHE A 83 13.74 7.50 -7.65
CA PHE A 83 13.18 6.40 -6.87
C PHE A 83 12.74 6.84 -5.46
N LEU A 84 13.57 7.61 -4.75
CA LEU A 84 13.21 8.18 -3.44
C LEU A 84 12.03 9.16 -3.56
N GLY A 85 12.05 10.04 -4.56
CA GLY A 85 10.95 10.98 -4.81
C GLY A 85 9.63 10.27 -5.09
N ASN A 86 9.65 9.22 -5.91
CA ASN A 86 8.49 8.38 -6.17
C ASN A 86 8.02 7.63 -4.92
N THR A 87 8.94 7.10 -4.10
CA THR A 87 8.63 6.43 -2.83
C THR A 87 7.96 7.38 -1.83
N MET A 88 8.46 8.61 -1.70
CA MET A 88 7.84 9.61 -0.83
C MET A 88 6.45 10.00 -1.32
N ARG A 89 6.26 10.18 -2.62
CA ARG A 89 4.94 10.44 -3.19
C ARG A 89 3.99 9.27 -2.96
N ARG A 90 4.45 8.02 -3.11
CA ARG A 90 3.68 6.81 -2.76
C ARG A 90 3.27 6.82 -1.29
N MET A 91 4.19 7.15 -0.39
CA MET A 91 3.91 7.22 1.04
C MET A 91 2.85 8.28 1.36
N LEU A 92 2.96 9.48 0.77
CA LEU A 92 1.98 10.53 0.95
C LEU A 92 0.61 10.15 0.38
N SER A 93 0.55 9.57 -0.82
CA SER A 93 -0.71 9.12 -1.42
C SER A 93 -1.34 7.93 -0.70
N PHE A 94 -0.53 7.03 -0.15
CA PHE A 94 -1.01 5.86 0.56
C PHE A 94 -1.65 6.25 1.91
N TYR A 95 -1.02 7.16 2.66
CA TYR A 95 -1.44 7.51 4.02
C TYR A 95 -2.29 8.78 4.14
N PHE A 96 -2.11 9.77 3.26
CA PHE A 96 -2.64 11.12 3.50
C PHE A 96 -3.43 11.70 2.33
N LEU A 97 -2.98 11.49 1.09
CA LEU A 97 -3.50 12.20 -0.08
C LEU A 97 -4.38 11.30 -0.94
N TYR A 98 -5.63 11.73 -1.14
CA TYR A 98 -6.52 11.09 -2.11
C TYR A 98 -6.14 11.47 -3.54
N ASP A 99 -5.90 10.47 -4.38
CA ASP A 99 -5.70 10.66 -5.82
C ASP A 99 -7.04 10.88 -6.52
N THR A 100 -7.26 12.09 -7.04
CA THR A 100 -8.53 12.46 -7.69
C THR A 100 -8.70 11.73 -9.02
N LYS A 101 -9.84 11.07 -9.20
CA LYS A 101 -10.14 10.31 -10.41
C LYS A 101 -10.87 11.15 -11.44
N SER A 102 -10.81 10.74 -12.70
CA SER A 102 -11.45 11.44 -13.82
C SER A 102 -12.98 11.58 -13.66
N TRP A 103 -13.62 10.66 -12.93
CA TRP A 103 -15.05 10.69 -12.61
C TRP A 103 -15.40 11.41 -11.29
N ASP A 104 -14.43 11.97 -10.57
CA ASP A 104 -14.72 12.74 -9.36
C ASP A 104 -15.29 14.11 -9.70
N ARG A 105 -16.51 14.39 -9.21
CA ARG A 105 -17.13 15.71 -9.35
C ARG A 105 -16.64 16.65 -8.25
N PRO A 106 -16.33 17.93 -8.57
CA PRO A 106 -15.99 18.92 -7.56
C PRO A 106 -17.19 19.18 -6.64
N GLY A 107 -16.91 19.42 -5.35
CA GLY A 107 -17.93 19.71 -4.34
C GLY A 107 -17.69 19.01 -3.01
N ALA A 108 -18.67 19.08 -2.10
CA ALA A 108 -18.58 18.57 -0.74
C ALA A 108 -18.21 17.07 -0.67
N ARG A 109 -18.69 16.26 -1.63
CA ARG A 109 -18.37 14.83 -1.70
C ARG A 109 -16.89 14.55 -1.92
N LEU A 110 -16.22 15.33 -2.76
CA LEU A 110 -14.78 15.17 -2.99
C LEU A 110 -13.97 15.57 -1.75
N TRP A 111 -14.39 16.64 -1.07
CA TRP A 111 -13.81 17.04 0.21
C TRP A 111 -13.97 15.97 1.27
N ALA A 112 -15.16 15.38 1.40
CA ALA A 112 -15.41 14.27 2.32
C ALA A 112 -14.47 13.08 2.02
N LYS A 113 -14.29 12.71 0.74
CA LYS A 113 -13.33 11.68 0.34
C LYS A 113 -11.91 12.01 0.78
N ARG A 114 -11.44 13.24 0.54
CA ARG A 114 -10.09 13.70 0.94
C ARG A 114 -9.88 13.62 2.44
N VAL A 115 -10.86 14.09 3.23
CA VAL A 115 -10.81 14.02 4.71
C VAL A 115 -10.78 12.57 5.18
N LEU A 116 -11.68 11.73 4.68
CA LEU A 116 -11.69 10.29 5.00
C LEU A 116 -10.42 9.55 4.57
N TRP A 117 -9.70 10.08 3.58
CA TRP A 117 -8.40 9.55 3.17
C TRP A 117 -7.27 9.99 4.09
N PHE A 118 -7.36 11.20 4.63
CA PHE A 118 -6.33 11.82 5.46
C PHE A 118 -6.37 11.32 6.92
N VAL A 119 -7.57 11.18 7.49
CA VAL A 119 -7.78 10.77 8.89
C VAL A 119 -7.04 9.48 9.27
N PRO A 120 -7.07 8.39 8.47
CA PRO A 120 -6.35 7.16 8.80
C PRO A 120 -4.83 7.35 8.97
N GLY A 121 -4.19 8.15 8.11
CA GLY A 121 -2.78 8.50 8.23
C GLY A 121 -2.49 9.29 9.50
N CYS A 122 -3.35 10.25 9.85
CA CYS A 122 -3.22 10.99 11.11
C CYS A 122 -3.38 10.09 12.33
N LEU A 123 -4.32 9.16 12.32
CA LEU A 123 -4.51 8.20 13.42
C LEU A 123 -3.29 7.30 13.63
N LEU A 124 -2.62 6.89 12.55
CA LEU A 124 -1.36 6.14 12.64
C LEU A 124 -0.25 6.99 13.27
N LEU A 125 -0.12 8.26 12.89
CA LEU A 125 0.86 9.18 13.49
C LEU A 125 0.58 9.42 14.98
N VAL A 126 -0.67 9.73 15.33
CA VAL A 126 -1.09 9.94 16.71
C VAL A 126 -0.87 8.66 17.52
N GLY A 127 -1.23 7.50 16.97
CA GLY A 127 -1.02 6.21 17.60
C GLY A 127 0.45 5.90 17.85
N ALA A 128 1.34 6.25 16.93
CA ALA A 128 2.79 6.12 17.12
C ALA A 128 3.31 7.02 18.26
N VAL A 129 2.87 8.29 18.30
CA VAL A 129 3.25 9.24 19.36
C VAL A 129 2.70 8.79 20.72
N VAL A 130 1.43 8.42 20.81
CA VAL A 130 0.80 7.95 22.04
C VAL A 130 1.44 6.65 22.52
N GLY A 131 1.72 5.71 21.62
CA GLY A 131 2.42 4.46 21.93
C GLY A 131 3.84 4.69 22.47
N PHE A 132 4.55 5.67 21.91
CA PHE A 132 5.85 6.10 22.43
C PHE A 132 5.73 6.70 23.84
N LEU A 133 4.81 7.63 24.04
CA LEU A 133 4.63 8.32 25.33
C LEU A 133 4.11 7.38 26.45
N ARG A 134 3.18 6.49 26.13
CA ARG A 134 2.57 5.55 27.10
C ARG A 134 3.37 4.26 27.28
N LYS A 135 4.44 4.06 26.50
CA LYS A 135 5.27 2.84 26.48
C LYS A 135 4.47 1.54 26.33
N THR A 136 3.39 1.59 25.57
CA THR A 136 2.46 0.47 25.39
C THR A 136 2.84 -0.37 24.16
N PRO A 137 3.30 -1.63 24.32
CA PRO A 137 3.79 -2.44 23.20
C PRO A 137 2.75 -2.69 22.10
N ALA A 138 1.47 -2.76 22.47
CA ALA A 138 0.37 -3.00 21.54
C ALA A 138 0.28 -1.95 20.42
N TRP A 139 0.63 -0.69 20.70
CA TRP A 139 0.57 0.39 19.70
C TRP A 139 1.66 0.24 18.65
N TRP A 140 2.85 -0.17 19.08
CA TRP A 140 3.97 -0.48 18.19
C TRP A 140 3.66 -1.65 17.27
N LEU A 141 2.91 -2.66 17.74
CA LEU A 141 2.50 -3.77 16.88
C LEU A 141 1.62 -3.31 15.72
N VAL A 142 0.68 -2.39 15.96
CA VAL A 142 -0.21 -1.91 14.89
C VAL A 142 0.53 -0.99 13.91
N VAL A 143 1.42 -0.13 14.40
CA VAL A 143 2.28 0.70 13.55
C VAL A 143 3.22 -0.18 12.73
N ALA A 144 3.90 -1.15 13.36
CA ALA A 144 4.79 -2.08 12.69
C ALA A 144 4.05 -2.93 11.65
N PHE A 145 2.87 -3.45 11.98
CA PHE A 145 2.01 -4.15 11.03
C PHE A 145 1.67 -3.28 9.83
N SER A 146 1.26 -2.03 10.06
CA SER A 146 0.86 -1.12 8.98
C SER A 146 2.03 -0.79 8.05
N LEU A 147 3.20 -0.52 8.62
CA LEU A 147 4.43 -0.27 7.89
C LEU A 147 4.90 -1.51 7.12
N ALA A 148 4.98 -2.67 7.78
CA ALA A 148 5.41 -3.93 7.17
C ALA A 148 4.49 -4.36 6.03
N TYR A 149 3.17 -4.22 6.21
CA TYR A 149 2.18 -4.49 5.17
C TYR A 149 2.32 -3.53 3.99
N SER A 150 2.53 -2.23 4.25
CA SER A 150 2.62 -1.21 3.19
C SER A 150 3.95 -1.24 2.43
N ALA A 151 5.04 -1.71 3.05
CA ALA A 151 6.40 -1.59 2.52
C ALA A 151 6.59 -2.12 1.07
N PRO A 152 6.08 -3.31 0.70
CA PRO A 152 6.19 -3.79 -0.68
C PRO A 152 5.55 -2.84 -1.70
N PHE A 153 4.40 -2.24 -1.33
CA PHE A 153 3.68 -1.29 -2.20
C PHE A 153 4.38 0.07 -2.27
N LEU A 154 4.98 0.52 -1.17
CA LEU A 154 5.77 1.76 -1.15
C LEU A 154 7.05 1.65 -1.99
N ILE A 155 7.57 0.44 -2.19
CA ILE A 155 8.74 0.18 -3.03
C ILE A 155 8.32 0.01 -4.50
N ALA A 156 7.34 -0.86 -4.76
CA ALA A 156 6.98 -1.25 -6.13
C ALA A 156 6.02 -0.26 -6.79
N GLY A 157 4.90 0.05 -6.14
CA GLY A 157 3.81 0.84 -6.70
C GLY A 157 2.55 0.76 -5.84
N VAL A 158 1.85 1.89 -5.71
CA VAL A 158 0.61 1.98 -4.92
C VAL A 158 -0.61 2.10 -5.82
N MET A 159 -1.67 1.37 -5.45
CA MET A 159 -3.05 1.56 -5.91
C MET A 159 -3.95 1.78 -4.69
N ASP A 160 -5.03 2.54 -4.86
CA ASP A 160 -5.96 2.91 -3.79
C ASP A 160 -6.47 1.72 -2.98
N ARG A 161 -6.73 0.59 -3.65
CA ARG A 161 -7.26 -0.62 -3.02
C ARG A 161 -6.32 -1.28 -2.01
N TYR A 162 -5.00 -1.03 -2.11
CA TYR A 162 -4.02 -1.63 -1.21
C TYR A 162 -4.16 -1.15 0.22
N ARG A 163 -4.89 -0.06 0.47
CA ARG A 163 -5.14 0.44 1.83
C ARG A 163 -6.30 -0.24 2.55
N TYR A 164 -7.21 -0.92 1.83
CA TYR A 164 -8.42 -1.48 2.44
C TYR A 164 -8.12 -2.48 3.58
N PRO A 165 -7.09 -3.34 3.49
CA PRO A 165 -6.73 -4.23 4.57
C PRO A 165 -6.19 -3.54 5.85
N LEU A 166 -5.81 -2.26 5.77
CA LEU A 166 -5.40 -1.49 6.95
C LEU A 166 -6.57 -0.89 7.72
N ALA A 167 -7.78 -0.85 7.14
CA ALA A 167 -8.94 -0.25 7.79
C ALA A 167 -9.23 -0.86 9.19
N PRO A 168 -9.23 -2.19 9.39
CA PRO A 168 -9.45 -2.77 10.72
C PRO A 168 -8.37 -2.39 11.73
N ALA A 169 -7.10 -2.37 11.31
CA ALA A 169 -5.98 -1.98 12.17
C ALA A 169 -6.13 -0.52 12.65
N ILE A 170 -6.57 0.37 11.77
CA ILE A 170 -6.80 1.78 12.08
C ILE A 170 -8.03 1.95 12.97
N CYS A 171 -9.08 1.14 12.79
CA CYS A 171 -10.24 1.12 13.71
C CYS A 171 -9.83 0.71 15.14
N VAL A 172 -8.96 -0.29 15.29
CA VAL A 172 -8.42 -0.69 16.61
C VAL A 172 -7.63 0.45 17.25
N LEU A 173 -6.79 1.15 16.47
CA LEU A 173 -6.08 2.34 16.95
C LEU A 173 -7.04 3.44 17.40
N ALA A 174 -8.05 3.76 16.59
CA ALA A 174 -9.04 4.76 16.92
C ALA A 174 -9.76 4.40 18.23
N ALA A 175 -10.22 3.15 18.38
CA ALA A 175 -10.88 2.68 19.60
C ALA A 175 -9.97 2.76 20.83
N GLY A 176 -8.68 2.47 20.69
CA GLY A 176 -7.70 2.58 21.80
C GLY A 176 -7.33 4.01 22.17
N LEU A 177 -7.53 5.00 21.29
CA LEU A 177 -7.29 6.41 21.58
C LEU A 177 -8.37 6.99 22.48
N PHE A 178 -9.61 6.52 22.36
CA PHE A 178 -10.68 6.86 23.29
C PHE A 178 -10.44 6.11 24.60
N PRO A 179 -10.25 6.81 25.73
CA PRO A 179 -10.33 6.16 27.04
C PRO A 179 -11.66 5.41 27.09
N GLN A 180 -11.66 4.17 27.58
CA GLN A 180 -12.90 3.45 27.87
C GLN A 180 -13.75 4.37 28.77
N ILE A 181 -14.79 4.99 28.18
CA ILE A 181 -15.79 5.79 28.88
C ILE A 181 -16.52 4.79 29.78
N GLY A 182 -16.02 4.58 31.00
CA GLY A 182 -16.51 3.49 31.84
C GLY A 182 -15.63 3.03 33.00
N LYS A 183 -14.36 3.44 33.13
CA LYS A 183 -13.57 3.10 34.34
C LYS A 183 -13.86 3.99 35.55
N GLY A 184 -15.10 4.48 35.68
CA GLY A 184 -15.53 5.42 36.72
C GLY A 184 -16.68 4.97 37.61
N VAL A 185 -17.19 3.73 37.49
CA VAL A 185 -18.41 3.32 38.21
C VAL A 185 -18.17 2.33 39.36
N ASP A 186 -17.05 1.59 39.39
CA ASP A 186 -16.87 0.50 40.40
C ASP A 186 -15.93 0.84 41.57
N GLY A 187 -15.73 2.12 41.88
CA GLY A 187 -14.79 2.56 42.93
C GLY A 187 -15.40 3.02 44.26
N ARG A 188 -16.73 3.06 44.40
CA ARG A 188 -17.39 3.59 45.62
C ARG A 188 -18.57 2.69 46.06
N SER A 189 -18.27 1.50 46.54
CA SER A 189 -19.17 0.79 47.46
C SER A 189 -18.39 -0.30 48.18
N GLY A 190 -17.90 -0.02 49.38
CA GLY A 190 -17.20 -1.04 50.17
C GLY A 190 -16.25 -0.50 51.24
N ALA A 191 -16.69 0.45 52.06
CA ALA A 191 -16.04 0.77 53.33
C ALA A 191 -17.01 1.53 54.25
N LYS A 192 -18.09 0.87 54.67
CA LYS A 192 -18.83 1.19 55.90
C LYS A 192 -19.43 -0.10 56.46
N SER A 193 -18.70 -0.74 57.36
CA SER A 193 -19.21 -1.30 58.63
C SER A 193 -18.01 -1.63 59.50
#